data_AF-A0AAV4N6N0-F1
#
_entry.id   AF-A0AAV4N6N0-F1
#
_cell.length_a   1.000
_cell.length_b   1.000
_cell.length_c   1.000
_cell.angle_alpha   90.00
_cell.angle_beta   90.00
_cell.angle_gamma   90.00
#
_symmetry.space_group_name_H-M   'P 1'
#
loop_
_entity.id
_entity.type
_entity.pdbx_description
1 polymer ?
#
loop_
_entity_poly.entity_id
_entity_poly.type
_entity_poly.pdbx_seq_one_letter_code
_entity_poly.pdbx_strand_id
1 'polypeptide(L)'
;MEHQLKDKLRSSYNCANISETATLVSFSRSVKLGDYLRNQKSTEEKASPLDFFRYPKLRMRFLLVTICWVSGCLPYYGHQVNTRNLAGNEFLNFLYLSAVEVPATLVSWALMESVGRKWCAIVAFSLATFACLLPVMFPPEIAMIGVIAALLAKAGTSAAYMTVYIQAPELFPTSLRAVGMGMCSTIGSGSTLLAPYIVYLAKFGPNIPFLCFAVIAFLGVLAALFLPETFDQKLPQTVADVEEFVSKRSFFACGRVPDSESPDPYPPCPPSLGKSIMKKRWIDPIEVRCISKRNSLDSVVGVFVVPAPDYKSPHV
;
A
#
# COMPACT_ATOMS: atom_id res chain seq x y z
N MET A 1 -48.37 54.30 -1.59
CA MET A 1 -48.65 52.91 -1.16
C MET A 1 -48.24 51.88 -2.22
N GLU A 2 -48.53 52.09 -3.51
CA GLU A 2 -48.14 51.18 -4.61
C GLU A 2 -46.64 50.90 -4.73
N HIS A 3 -45.78 51.89 -4.47
CA HIS A 3 -44.34 51.74 -4.64
C HIS A 3 -43.72 50.72 -3.66
N GLN A 4 -44.23 50.67 -2.42
CA GLN A 4 -43.79 49.72 -1.38
C GLN A 4 -44.26 48.29 -1.66
N LEU A 5 -45.37 48.13 -2.39
CA LEU A 5 -45.92 46.82 -2.75
C LEU A 5 -45.11 46.17 -3.90
N LYS A 6 -44.69 46.98 -4.88
CA LYS A 6 -43.85 46.52 -6.01
C LYS A 6 -42.47 46.04 -5.56
N ASP A 7 -41.88 46.70 -4.56
CA ASP A 7 -40.57 46.30 -4.02
C ASP A 7 -40.65 45.01 -3.19
N LYS A 8 -41.74 44.82 -2.41
CA LYS A 8 -41.99 43.54 -1.72
C LYS A 8 -42.25 42.38 -2.68
N LEU A 9 -43.03 42.61 -3.74
CA LEU A 9 -43.30 41.59 -4.77
C LEU A 9 -42.01 41.23 -5.54
N ARG A 10 -41.19 42.22 -5.90
CA ARG A 10 -39.90 42.00 -6.58
C ARG A 10 -38.90 41.27 -5.69
N SER A 11 -38.89 41.55 -4.38
CA SER A 11 -38.06 40.83 -3.41
C SER A 11 -38.53 39.39 -3.18
N SER A 12 -39.84 39.13 -3.11
CA SER A 12 -40.37 37.76 -3.01
C SER A 12 -40.10 36.94 -4.27
N TYR A 13 -40.26 37.55 -5.45
CA TYR A 13 -40.03 36.88 -6.74
C TYR A 13 -38.55 36.50 -6.92
N ASN A 14 -37.62 37.38 -6.53
CA ASN A 14 -36.19 37.07 -6.55
C ASN A 14 -35.79 36.00 -5.52
N CYS A 15 -36.40 35.98 -4.33
CA CYS A 15 -36.16 34.93 -3.32
C CYS A 15 -36.65 33.56 -3.78
N ALA A 16 -37.79 33.48 -4.48
CA ALA A 16 -38.30 32.22 -5.04
C ALA A 16 -37.36 31.65 -6.10
N ASN A 17 -36.90 32.48 -7.05
CA ASN A 17 -35.93 32.08 -8.08
C ASN A 17 -34.57 31.66 -7.50
N ILE A 18 -34.12 32.31 -6.41
CA ILE A 18 -32.86 31.91 -5.72
C ILE A 18 -33.03 30.56 -5.01
N SER A 19 -34.21 30.29 -4.43
CA SER A 19 -34.48 28.99 -3.82
C SER A 19 -34.53 27.86 -4.85
N GLU A 20 -35.21 28.06 -5.99
CA GLU A 20 -35.29 27.07 -7.08
C GLU A 20 -33.93 26.81 -7.73
N THR A 21 -33.12 27.85 -7.94
CA THR A 21 -31.76 27.68 -8.49
C THR A 21 -30.84 26.95 -7.50
N ALA A 22 -30.99 27.17 -6.19
CA ALA A 22 -30.25 26.43 -5.17
C ALA A 22 -30.64 24.93 -5.13
N THR A 23 -31.93 24.60 -5.29
CA THR A 23 -32.38 23.20 -5.40
C THR A 23 -31.94 22.54 -6.71
N LEU A 24 -31.92 23.25 -7.83
CA LEU A 24 -31.42 22.71 -9.10
C LEU A 24 -29.90 22.45 -9.07
N VAL A 25 -29.13 23.32 -8.41
CA VAL A 25 -27.69 23.13 -8.23
C VAL A 25 -27.41 21.95 -7.29
N SER A 26 -28.15 21.81 -6.20
CA SER A 26 -28.00 20.66 -5.29
C SER A 26 -28.43 19.36 -5.96
N PHE A 27 -29.50 19.37 -6.76
CA PHE A 27 -29.95 18.21 -7.54
C PHE A 27 -28.95 17.82 -8.62
N SER A 28 -28.42 18.77 -9.40
CA SER A 28 -27.38 18.51 -10.42
C SER A 28 -26.10 17.95 -9.79
N ARG A 29 -25.74 18.40 -8.59
CA ARG A 29 -24.60 17.88 -7.83
C ARG A 29 -24.85 16.44 -7.35
N SER A 30 -26.04 16.13 -6.88
CA SER A 30 -26.44 14.77 -6.47
C SER A 30 -26.50 13.79 -7.64
N VAL A 31 -26.96 14.24 -8.82
CA VAL A 31 -26.96 13.43 -10.05
C VAL A 31 -25.53 13.19 -10.53
N LYS A 32 -24.69 14.23 -10.61
CA LYS A 32 -23.28 14.07 -10.97
C LYS A 32 -22.52 13.17 -10.00
N LEU A 33 -22.80 13.27 -8.70
CA LEU A 33 -22.21 12.39 -7.68
C LEU A 33 -22.71 10.95 -7.84
N GLY A 34 -24.01 10.76 -8.10
CA GLY A 34 -24.60 9.46 -8.41
C GLY A 34 -23.99 8.81 -9.66
N ASP A 35 -23.76 9.59 -10.70
CA ASP A 35 -23.09 9.15 -11.93
C ASP A 35 -21.61 8.84 -11.69
N TYR A 36 -20.92 9.63 -10.86
CA TYR A 36 -19.53 9.35 -10.45
C TYR A 36 -19.43 8.04 -9.66
N LEU A 37 -20.32 7.83 -8.70
CA LEU A 37 -20.39 6.61 -7.88
C LEU A 37 -20.80 5.40 -8.74
N ARG A 38 -21.69 5.59 -9.72
CA ARG A 38 -22.08 4.55 -10.68
C ARG A 38 -20.94 4.19 -11.63
N ASN A 39 -20.17 5.17 -12.09
CA ASN A 39 -18.96 4.93 -12.90
C ASN A 39 -17.83 4.29 -12.08
N GLN A 40 -17.66 4.65 -10.81
CA GLN A 40 -16.74 3.94 -9.91
C GLN A 40 -17.17 2.49 -9.71
N LYS A 41 -18.46 2.24 -9.41
CA LYS A 41 -19.00 0.88 -9.31
C LYS A 41 -18.82 0.08 -10.60
N SER A 42 -19.10 0.66 -11.76
CA SER A 42 -18.97 -0.05 -13.05
C SER A 42 -17.51 -0.32 -13.46
N THR A 43 -16.56 0.46 -12.93
CA THR A 43 -15.12 0.24 -13.11
C THR A 43 -14.60 -0.84 -12.15
N GLU A 44 -15.13 -0.91 -10.92
CA GLU A 44 -14.84 -2.00 -9.98
C GLU A 44 -15.48 -3.33 -10.39
N GLU A 45 -16.69 -3.31 -10.94
CA GLU A 45 -17.46 -4.52 -11.33
C GLU A 45 -16.94 -5.21 -12.61
N LYS A 46 -15.97 -4.60 -13.32
CA LYS A 46 -15.38 -5.14 -14.56
C LYS A 46 -13.97 -5.72 -14.40
N ALA A 47 -13.37 -5.66 -13.21
CA ALA A 47 -12.02 -6.18 -13.01
C ALA A 47 -12.05 -7.72 -12.92
N SER A 48 -11.77 -8.38 -14.04
CA SER A 48 -11.72 -9.85 -14.11
C SER A 48 -10.34 -10.32 -13.64
N PRO A 49 -10.22 -11.47 -12.93
CA PRO A 49 -8.92 -12.06 -12.60
C PRO A 49 -8.03 -12.31 -13.83
N LEU A 50 -8.64 -12.45 -15.02
CA LEU A 50 -7.91 -12.63 -16.28
C LEU A 50 -7.20 -11.34 -16.75
N ASP A 51 -7.51 -10.18 -16.17
CA ASP A 51 -6.90 -8.90 -16.56
C ASP A 51 -5.40 -8.84 -16.22
N PHE A 52 -4.91 -9.65 -15.27
CA PHE A 52 -3.47 -9.83 -15.03
C PHE A 52 -2.71 -10.31 -16.27
N PHE A 53 -3.35 -11.14 -17.09
CA PHE A 53 -2.77 -11.64 -18.34
C PHE A 53 -3.06 -10.72 -19.51
N ARG A 54 -4.05 -9.82 -19.42
CA ARG A 54 -4.41 -8.91 -20.51
C ARG A 54 -3.45 -7.73 -20.64
N TYR A 55 -3.09 -7.10 -19.52
CA TYR A 55 -2.28 -5.89 -19.51
C TYR A 55 -0.79 -6.20 -19.29
N PRO A 56 0.12 -5.88 -20.24
CA PRO A 56 1.51 -6.31 -20.20
C PRO A 56 2.30 -5.71 -19.02
N LYS A 57 2.03 -4.45 -18.66
CA LYS A 57 2.69 -3.76 -17.54
C LYS A 57 2.27 -4.34 -16.19
N LEU A 58 0.97 -4.62 -16.04
CA LEU A 58 0.44 -5.27 -14.84
C LEU A 58 1.01 -6.68 -14.69
N ARG A 59 1.09 -7.43 -15.81
CA ARG A 59 1.70 -8.77 -15.84
C ARG A 59 3.16 -8.75 -15.39
N MET A 60 3.95 -7.79 -15.86
CA MET A 60 5.36 -7.66 -15.45
C MET A 60 5.48 -7.41 -13.94
N ARG A 61 4.69 -6.48 -13.39
CA ARG A 61 4.67 -6.23 -11.93
C ARG A 61 4.26 -7.47 -11.15
N PHE A 62 3.21 -8.15 -11.58
CA PHE A 62 2.75 -9.40 -10.97
C PHE A 62 3.84 -10.48 -10.97
N LEU A 63 4.53 -10.68 -12.09
CA LEU A 63 5.62 -11.65 -12.20
C LEU A 63 6.79 -11.29 -11.28
N LEU A 64 7.21 -10.02 -11.24
CA LEU A 64 8.29 -9.57 -10.36
C LEU A 64 7.95 -9.76 -8.88
N VAL A 65 6.74 -9.36 -8.46
CA VAL A 65 6.26 -9.57 -7.08
C VAL A 65 6.20 -11.06 -6.76
N THR A 66 5.72 -11.90 -7.68
CA THR A 66 5.66 -13.35 -7.48
C THR A 66 7.05 -13.96 -7.31
N ILE A 67 8.05 -13.52 -8.10
CA ILE A 67 9.44 -13.97 -7.93
C ILE A 67 9.98 -13.56 -6.56
N CYS A 68 9.76 -12.31 -6.14
CA CYS A 68 10.14 -11.86 -4.79
C CYS A 68 9.45 -12.68 -3.70
N TRP A 69 8.17 -13.00 -3.88
CA TRP A 69 7.37 -13.78 -2.93
C TRP A 69 7.93 -15.20 -2.78
N VAL A 70 8.19 -15.89 -3.90
CA VAL A 70 8.82 -17.22 -3.91
C VAL A 70 10.22 -17.17 -3.29
N SER A 71 10.99 -16.13 -3.61
CA SER A 71 12.35 -15.94 -3.07
C SER A 71 12.37 -15.66 -1.57
N GLY A 72 11.26 -15.19 -1.00
CA GLY A 72 11.05 -15.09 0.44
C GLY A 72 10.57 -16.41 1.05
N CYS A 73 9.47 -16.97 0.54
CA CYS A 73 8.84 -18.18 1.09
C CYS A 73 9.79 -19.39 1.09
N LEU A 74 10.40 -19.71 -0.05
CA LEU A 74 11.14 -20.96 -0.20
C LEU A 74 12.36 -21.03 0.74
N PRO A 75 13.28 -20.03 0.78
CA PRO A 75 14.35 -20.01 1.78
C PRO A 75 13.84 -19.90 3.21
N TYR A 76 12.76 -19.15 3.47
CA TYR A 76 12.20 -19.00 4.82
C TYR A 76 11.83 -20.34 5.46
N TYR A 77 11.11 -21.19 4.72
CA TYR A 77 10.75 -22.54 5.17
C TYR A 77 11.94 -23.50 5.06
N GLY A 78 12.77 -23.34 4.02
CA GLY A 78 13.99 -24.12 3.82
C GLY A 78 14.95 -24.05 5.01
N HIS A 79 15.21 -22.86 5.54
CA HIS A 79 16.04 -22.66 6.71
C HIS A 79 15.47 -23.33 7.97
N GLN A 80 14.14 -23.31 8.15
CA GLN A 80 13.50 -24.00 9.29
C GLN A 80 13.66 -25.51 9.19
N VAL A 81 13.46 -26.11 8.01
CA VAL A 81 13.64 -27.55 7.81
C VAL A 81 15.11 -27.96 7.87
N ASN A 82 16.02 -27.09 7.44
CA ASN A 82 17.46 -27.35 7.46
C ASN A 82 18.07 -27.37 8.87
N THR A 83 17.35 -26.94 9.91
CA THR A 83 17.81 -26.96 11.32
C THR A 83 18.32 -28.32 11.79
N ARG A 84 17.79 -29.41 11.22
CA ARG A 84 18.21 -30.79 11.47
C ARG A 84 19.61 -31.13 10.94
N ASN A 85 20.04 -30.43 9.89
CA ASN A 85 21.36 -30.63 9.27
C ASN A 85 22.42 -29.69 9.87
N LEU A 86 22.02 -28.75 10.72
CA LEU A 86 22.96 -27.87 11.42
C LEU A 86 23.57 -28.58 12.62
N ALA A 87 24.83 -28.26 12.93
CA ALA A 87 25.49 -28.77 14.12
C ALA A 87 24.83 -28.26 15.42
N GLY A 88 24.87 -29.08 16.46
CA GLY A 88 24.27 -28.77 17.77
C GLY A 88 22.90 -29.42 17.97
N ASN A 89 22.14 -28.87 18.91
CA ASN A 89 20.80 -29.36 19.23
C ASN A 89 19.76 -28.74 18.29
N GLU A 90 18.97 -29.59 17.61
CA GLU A 90 17.95 -29.16 16.65
C GLU A 90 16.90 -28.22 17.25
N PHE A 91 16.49 -28.44 18.51
CA PHE A 91 15.50 -27.60 19.19
C PHE A 91 16.06 -26.21 19.51
N LEU A 92 17.32 -26.12 19.92
CA LEU A 92 17.99 -24.84 20.16
C LEU A 92 18.20 -24.09 18.85
N ASN A 93 18.63 -24.77 17.79
CA ASN A 93 18.78 -24.15 16.47
C ASN A 93 17.44 -23.58 15.98
N PHE A 94 16.34 -24.34 16.09
CA PHE A 94 15.01 -23.86 15.73
C PHE A 94 14.55 -22.67 16.60
N LEU A 95 14.83 -22.70 17.90
CA LEU A 95 14.57 -21.59 18.81
C LEU A 95 15.33 -20.33 18.36
N TYR A 96 16.62 -20.44 18.04
CA TYR A 96 17.42 -19.31 17.58
C TYR A 96 16.92 -18.74 16.25
N LEU A 97 16.55 -19.58 15.27
CA LEU A 97 15.97 -19.10 14.01
C LEU A 97 14.65 -18.35 14.22
N SER A 98 13.81 -18.83 15.13
CA SER A 98 12.52 -18.20 15.44
C SER A 98 12.72 -16.91 16.25
N ALA A 99 13.67 -16.90 17.18
CA ALA A 99 13.98 -15.75 18.01
C ALA A 99 14.59 -14.59 17.21
N VAL A 100 15.42 -14.86 16.20
CA VAL A 100 16.05 -13.83 15.36
C VAL A 100 15.05 -13.14 14.44
N GLU A 101 13.92 -13.78 14.15
CA GLU A 101 12.90 -13.29 13.24
C GLU A 101 12.20 -12.02 13.76
N VAL A 102 11.89 -12.00 15.07
CA VAL A 102 11.20 -10.88 15.72
C VAL A 102 12.01 -9.57 15.63
N PRO A 103 13.29 -9.51 16.07
CA PRO A 103 14.07 -8.28 15.95
C PRO A 103 14.36 -7.92 14.49
N ALA A 104 14.58 -8.91 13.61
CA ALA A 104 14.85 -8.64 12.20
C ALA A 104 13.64 -7.96 11.51
N THR A 105 12.42 -8.42 11.79
CA THR A 105 11.20 -7.83 11.23
C THR A 105 10.93 -6.43 11.80
N LEU A 106 11.16 -6.20 13.10
CA LEU A 106 11.05 -4.86 13.70
C LEU A 106 12.03 -3.85 13.11
N VAL A 107 13.30 -4.26 12.93
CA VAL A 107 14.32 -3.43 12.26
C VAL A 107 13.92 -3.14 10.82
N SER A 108 13.41 -4.15 10.09
CA SER A 108 12.95 -3.95 8.72
C SER A 108 11.81 -2.93 8.62
N TRP A 109 10.89 -2.94 9.58
CA TRP A 109 9.80 -1.96 9.64
C TRP A 109 10.33 -0.53 9.83
N ALA A 110 11.23 -0.32 10.79
CA ALA A 110 11.85 0.99 10.99
C ALA A 110 12.64 1.48 9.76
N LEU A 111 13.31 0.57 9.04
CA LEU A 111 14.05 0.90 7.81
C LEU A 111 13.12 1.26 6.64
N MET A 112 11.95 0.61 6.53
CA MET A 112 10.98 0.92 5.48
C MET A 112 10.44 2.35 5.56
N GLU A 113 10.30 2.91 6.76
CA GLU A 113 9.82 4.27 6.98
C GLU A 113 10.86 5.35 6.60
N SER A 114 12.15 5.01 6.60
CA SER A 114 13.24 5.96 6.37
C SER A 114 13.87 5.88 4.99
N VAL A 115 14.15 4.67 4.48
CA VAL A 115 14.95 4.46 3.26
C VAL A 115 14.09 4.25 2.01
N GLY A 116 12.85 3.78 2.17
CA GLY A 116 12.00 3.34 1.06
C GLY A 116 11.75 1.84 1.07
N ARG A 117 10.71 1.40 0.33
CA ARG A 117 10.31 -0.02 0.29
C ARG A 117 11.24 -0.82 -0.63
N LYS A 118 11.56 -0.27 -1.81
CA LYS A 118 12.42 -0.95 -2.80
C LYS A 118 13.81 -1.21 -2.24
N TRP A 119 14.45 -0.19 -1.68
CA TRP A 119 15.81 -0.31 -1.14
C TRP A 119 15.89 -1.22 0.07
N CYS A 120 14.87 -1.20 0.94
CA CYS A 120 14.77 -2.14 2.05
C CYS A 120 14.72 -3.59 1.56
N ALA A 121 13.90 -3.88 0.53
CA ALA A 121 13.83 -5.21 -0.08
C ALA A 121 15.18 -5.65 -0.69
N ILE A 122 15.85 -4.77 -1.44
CA ILE A 122 17.17 -5.05 -2.04
C ILE A 122 18.21 -5.36 -0.98
N VAL A 123 18.31 -4.52 0.06
CA VAL A 123 19.27 -4.71 1.15
C VAL A 123 18.99 -6.01 1.89
N ALA A 124 17.74 -6.28 2.23
CA ALA A 124 17.37 -7.50 2.95
C ALA A 124 17.61 -8.78 2.15
N PHE A 125 17.24 -8.83 0.86
CA PHE A 125 17.55 -9.97 0.00
C PHE A 125 19.05 -10.13 -0.23
N SER A 126 19.79 -9.02 -0.39
CA SER A 126 21.25 -9.08 -0.54
C SER A 126 21.91 -9.66 0.71
N LEU A 127 21.49 -9.23 1.91
CA LEU A 127 21.95 -9.78 3.17
C LEU A 127 21.68 -11.29 3.26
N ALA A 128 20.50 -11.73 2.86
CA ALA A 128 20.15 -13.16 2.81
C ALA A 128 21.04 -13.94 1.84
N THR A 129 21.26 -13.43 0.62
CA THR A 129 22.14 -14.05 -0.38
C THR A 129 23.58 -14.16 0.13
N PHE A 130 24.15 -13.06 0.67
CA PHE A 130 25.50 -13.08 1.20
C PHE A 130 25.63 -14.03 2.39
N ALA A 131 24.66 -14.04 3.31
CA ALA A 131 24.65 -14.95 4.44
C ALA A 131 24.62 -16.43 4.01
N CYS A 132 23.82 -16.77 3.00
CA CYS A 132 23.77 -18.12 2.43
C CYS A 132 25.05 -18.53 1.69
N LEU A 133 25.85 -17.58 1.20
CA LEU A 133 27.13 -17.87 0.54
C LEU A 133 28.29 -18.08 1.53
N LEU A 134 28.18 -17.61 2.78
CA LEU A 134 29.24 -17.76 3.79
C LEU A 134 29.68 -19.23 3.99
N PRO A 135 28.77 -20.21 4.18
CA PRO A 135 29.16 -21.61 4.37
C PRO A 135 29.82 -22.26 3.14
N VAL A 136 29.67 -21.65 1.96
CA VAL A 136 30.30 -22.13 0.72
C VAL A 136 31.75 -21.64 0.63
N MET A 137 32.01 -20.43 1.11
CA MET A 137 33.33 -19.79 1.04
C MET A 137 34.29 -20.28 2.13
N PHE A 138 33.75 -20.68 3.28
CA PHE A 138 34.55 -21.17 4.40
C PHE A 138 34.49 -22.71 4.50
N PRO A 139 35.61 -23.38 4.79
CA PRO A 139 35.63 -24.83 4.95
C PRO A 139 34.76 -25.27 6.15
N PRO A 140 34.19 -26.49 6.09
CA PRO A 140 33.23 -27.00 7.07
C PRO A 140 33.81 -27.28 8.47
N GLU A 141 35.10 -27.00 8.70
CA GLU A 141 35.80 -27.26 9.96
C GLU A 141 35.25 -26.45 11.13
N ILE A 142 34.59 -25.31 10.86
CA ILE A 142 33.97 -24.46 11.89
C ILE A 142 32.45 -24.55 11.78
N ALA A 143 31.88 -25.55 12.44
CA ALA A 143 30.44 -25.82 12.43
C ALA A 143 29.57 -24.63 12.89
N MET A 144 30.13 -23.72 13.70
CA MET A 144 29.46 -22.48 14.12
C MET A 144 29.17 -21.52 12.97
N ILE A 145 30.00 -21.49 11.91
CA ILE A 145 29.79 -20.60 10.76
C ILE A 145 28.48 -20.96 10.05
N GLY A 146 28.16 -22.24 9.90
CA GLY A 146 26.91 -22.69 9.31
C GLY A 146 25.67 -22.25 10.10
N VAL A 147 25.77 -22.25 11.44
CA VAL A 147 24.71 -21.79 12.33
C VAL A 147 24.51 -20.28 12.21
N ILE A 148 25.60 -19.50 12.33
CA ILE A 148 25.54 -18.03 12.23
C ILE A 148 25.03 -17.60 10.85
N ALA A 149 25.51 -18.26 9.78
CA ALA A 149 25.04 -18.02 8.42
C ALA A 149 23.54 -18.30 8.26
N ALA A 150 23.03 -19.41 8.80
CA ALA A 150 21.61 -19.74 8.75
C ALA A 150 20.75 -18.71 9.51
N LEU A 151 21.24 -18.21 10.66
CA LEU A 151 20.55 -17.18 11.43
C LEU A 151 20.49 -15.85 10.68
N LEU A 152 21.62 -15.41 10.12
CA LEU A 152 21.68 -14.18 9.31
C LEU A 152 20.83 -14.29 8.04
N ALA A 153 20.87 -15.45 7.37
CA ALA A 153 20.05 -15.71 6.21
C ALA A 153 18.56 -15.66 6.55
N LYS A 154 18.14 -16.33 7.64
CA LYS A 154 16.76 -16.30 8.13
C LYS A 154 16.30 -14.88 8.47
N ALA A 155 17.15 -14.09 9.14
CA ALA A 155 16.87 -12.70 9.45
C ALA A 155 16.65 -11.86 8.18
N GLY A 156 17.57 -11.95 7.22
CA GLY A 156 17.47 -11.23 5.94
C GLY A 156 16.25 -11.64 5.11
N THR A 157 15.98 -12.95 5.00
CA THR A 157 14.82 -13.46 4.27
C THR A 157 13.51 -13.02 4.91
N SER A 158 13.40 -13.05 6.25
CA SER A 158 12.19 -12.60 6.94
C SER A 158 11.95 -11.10 6.74
N ALA A 159 12.98 -10.28 6.91
CA ALA A 159 12.91 -8.85 6.65
C ALA A 159 12.46 -8.56 5.20
N ALA A 160 13.06 -9.24 4.22
CA ALA A 160 12.72 -9.08 2.81
C ALA A 160 11.26 -9.49 2.52
N TYR A 161 10.82 -10.62 3.10
CA TYR A 161 9.46 -11.11 2.93
C TYR A 161 8.43 -10.13 3.48
N MET A 162 8.68 -9.53 4.65
CA MET A 162 7.80 -8.51 5.22
C MET A 162 7.73 -7.25 4.36
N THR A 163 8.86 -6.78 3.82
CA THR A 163 8.87 -5.62 2.92
C THR A 163 8.07 -5.90 1.64
N VAL A 164 8.26 -7.06 1.02
CA VAL A 164 7.51 -7.44 -0.19
C VAL A 164 6.02 -7.59 0.11
N TYR A 165 5.67 -8.13 1.27
CA TYR A 165 4.29 -8.28 1.71
C TYR A 165 3.57 -6.94 1.81
N ILE A 166 4.24 -5.90 2.30
CA ILE A 166 3.71 -4.53 2.39
C ILE A 166 3.73 -3.83 1.01
N GLN A 167 4.74 -4.09 0.19
CA GLN A 167 4.87 -3.45 -1.12
C GLN A 167 3.89 -4.01 -2.17
N ALA A 168 3.51 -5.29 -2.07
CA ALA A 168 2.57 -5.94 -2.98
C ALA A 168 1.22 -5.19 -3.13
N PRO A 169 0.50 -4.83 -2.05
CA PRO A 169 -0.75 -4.09 -2.17
C PRO A 169 -0.57 -2.66 -2.71
N GLU A 170 0.59 -2.04 -2.53
CA GLU A 170 0.91 -0.72 -3.10
C GLU A 170 1.10 -0.80 -4.64
N LEU A 171 1.52 -1.96 -5.16
CA LEU A 171 1.74 -2.21 -6.59
C LEU A 171 0.46 -2.59 -7.35
N PHE A 172 -0.47 -3.28 -6.68
CA PHE A 172 -1.72 -3.74 -7.28
C PHE A 172 -2.84 -2.69 -7.18
N PRO A 173 -3.65 -2.52 -8.25
CA PRO A 173 -4.79 -1.61 -8.20
C PRO A 173 -5.83 -2.13 -7.20
N THR A 174 -6.54 -1.24 -6.53
CA THR A 174 -7.47 -1.58 -5.44
C THR A 174 -8.43 -2.71 -5.79
N SER A 175 -8.98 -2.72 -7.01
CA SER A 175 -9.91 -3.75 -7.49
C SER A 175 -9.32 -5.15 -7.64
N LEU A 176 -8.01 -5.27 -7.94
CA LEU A 176 -7.33 -6.55 -8.15
C LEU A 176 -6.35 -6.91 -7.02
N ARG A 177 -6.22 -6.06 -6.01
CA ARG A 177 -5.27 -6.25 -4.91
C ARG A 177 -5.44 -7.59 -4.19
N ALA A 178 -6.66 -7.92 -3.78
CA ALA A 178 -6.94 -9.16 -3.05
C ALA A 178 -6.63 -10.41 -3.92
N VAL A 179 -7.03 -10.37 -5.19
CA VAL A 179 -6.78 -11.46 -6.15
C VAL A 179 -5.28 -11.62 -6.41
N GLY A 180 -4.57 -10.52 -6.67
CA GLY A 180 -3.12 -10.52 -6.92
C GLY A 180 -2.33 -11.07 -5.74
N MET A 181 -2.61 -10.59 -4.52
CA MET A 181 -1.97 -11.13 -3.32
C MET A 181 -2.32 -12.59 -3.08
N GLY A 182 -3.57 -13.00 -3.30
CA GLY A 182 -3.99 -14.40 -3.20
C GLY A 182 -3.22 -15.30 -4.15
N MET A 183 -3.12 -14.91 -5.43
CA MET A 183 -2.36 -15.66 -6.44
C MET A 183 -0.87 -15.75 -6.10
N CYS A 184 -0.24 -14.63 -5.71
CA CYS A 184 1.17 -14.65 -5.28
C CYS A 184 1.37 -15.56 -4.06
N SER A 185 0.46 -15.51 -3.09
CA SER A 185 0.53 -16.36 -1.90
C SER A 185 0.33 -17.83 -2.22
N THR A 186 -0.57 -18.20 -3.14
CA THR A 186 -0.75 -19.61 -3.54
C THR A 186 0.50 -20.15 -4.22
N ILE A 187 1.12 -19.37 -5.11
CA ILE A 187 2.39 -19.73 -5.76
C ILE A 187 3.53 -19.82 -4.73
N GLY A 188 3.59 -18.85 -3.82
CA GLY A 188 4.52 -18.83 -2.69
C GLY A 188 4.39 -20.07 -1.81
N SER A 189 3.17 -20.43 -1.40
CA SER A 189 2.89 -21.65 -0.65
C SER A 189 3.24 -22.91 -1.45
N GLY A 190 2.98 -22.93 -2.77
CA GLY A 190 3.41 -24.03 -3.63
C GLY A 190 4.94 -24.21 -3.64
N SER A 191 5.70 -23.12 -3.54
CA SER A 191 7.15 -23.19 -3.46
C SER A 191 7.65 -23.85 -2.18
N THR A 192 6.95 -23.72 -1.05
CA THR A 192 7.38 -24.29 0.25
C THR A 192 7.40 -25.81 0.23
N LEU A 193 6.60 -26.44 -0.65
CA LEU A 193 6.64 -27.89 -0.89
C LEU A 193 7.99 -28.35 -1.44
N LEU A 194 8.73 -27.48 -2.14
CA LEU A 194 10.06 -27.76 -2.67
C LEU A 194 11.16 -27.67 -1.59
N ALA A 195 10.91 -26.98 -0.48
CA ALA A 195 11.88 -26.76 0.59
C ALA A 195 12.50 -28.05 1.15
N PRO A 196 11.73 -29.08 1.58
CA PRO A 196 12.31 -30.33 2.09
C PRO A 196 13.11 -31.10 1.04
N TYR A 197 12.74 -31.00 -0.25
CA TYR A 197 13.53 -31.60 -1.33
C TYR A 197 14.90 -30.95 -1.47
N ILE A 198 14.97 -29.60 -1.41
CA ILE A 198 16.25 -28.88 -1.42
C ILE A 198 17.10 -29.26 -0.19
N VAL A 199 16.49 -29.37 0.98
CA VAL A 199 17.18 -29.79 2.20
C VAL A 199 17.65 -31.24 2.11
N TYR A 200 16.92 -32.13 1.43
CA TYR A 200 17.33 -33.51 1.20
C TYR A 200 18.63 -33.61 0.37
N LEU A 201 18.90 -32.65 -0.52
CA LEU A 201 20.17 -32.59 -1.26
C LEU A 201 21.38 -32.38 -0.33
N ALA A 202 21.19 -32.02 0.94
CA ALA A 202 22.26 -31.96 1.94
C ALA A 202 23.03 -33.29 2.10
N LYS A 203 22.42 -34.42 1.71
CA LYS A 203 23.07 -35.74 1.71
C LYS A 203 24.34 -35.79 0.84
N PHE A 204 24.37 -35.01 -0.25
CA PHE A 204 25.54 -34.93 -1.14
C PHE A 204 26.59 -33.91 -0.66
N GLY A 205 26.22 -33.04 0.27
CA GLY A 205 27.11 -32.06 0.88
C GLY A 205 26.33 -31.01 1.69
N PRO A 206 26.81 -30.60 2.87
CA PRO A 206 26.10 -29.66 3.74
C PRO A 206 25.94 -28.26 3.14
N ASN A 207 26.76 -27.91 2.14
CA ASN A 207 26.77 -26.58 1.50
C ASN A 207 25.75 -26.45 0.37
N ILE A 208 25.24 -27.56 -0.16
CA ILE A 208 24.36 -27.57 -1.34
C ILE A 208 23.03 -26.86 -1.09
N PRO A 209 22.31 -27.11 0.03
CA PRO A 209 21.05 -26.42 0.31
C PRO A 209 21.25 -24.91 0.43
N PHE A 210 22.34 -24.47 1.06
CA PHE A 210 22.68 -23.05 1.20
C PHE A 210 22.93 -22.39 -0.16
N LEU A 211 23.61 -23.08 -1.08
CA LEU A 211 23.82 -22.58 -2.44
C LEU A 211 22.49 -22.43 -3.19
N CYS A 212 21.59 -23.42 -3.09
CA CYS A 212 20.26 -23.33 -3.70
C CYS A 212 19.46 -22.14 -3.15
N PHE A 213 19.45 -21.95 -1.83
CA PHE A 213 18.79 -20.79 -1.21
C PHE A 213 19.44 -19.47 -1.61
N ALA A 214 20.77 -19.41 -1.75
CA ALA A 214 21.49 -18.22 -2.21
C ALA A 214 21.06 -17.81 -3.64
N VAL A 215 20.98 -18.77 -4.56
CA VAL A 215 20.57 -18.52 -5.95
C VAL A 215 19.13 -18.01 -6.00
N ILE A 216 18.23 -18.61 -5.22
CA ILE A 216 16.83 -18.21 -5.15
C ILE A 216 16.70 -16.80 -4.53
N ALA A 217 17.39 -16.52 -3.43
CA ALA A 217 17.42 -15.18 -2.84
C ALA A 217 18.03 -14.14 -3.80
N PHE A 218 19.03 -14.51 -4.59
CA PHE A 218 19.63 -13.63 -5.60
C PHE A 218 18.65 -13.28 -6.72
N LEU A 219 17.82 -14.23 -7.17
CA LEU A 219 16.70 -13.92 -8.08
C LEU A 219 15.72 -12.92 -7.46
N GLY A 220 15.50 -12.99 -6.15
CA GLY A 220 14.77 -11.98 -5.38
C GLY A 220 15.40 -10.59 -5.44
N VAL A 221 16.73 -10.48 -5.31
CA VAL A 221 17.47 -9.21 -5.49
C VAL A 221 17.24 -8.65 -6.89
N LEU A 222 17.41 -9.48 -7.92
CA LEU A 222 17.19 -9.06 -9.31
C LEU A 222 15.76 -8.56 -9.51
N ALA A 223 14.76 -9.31 -9.05
CA ALA A 223 13.36 -8.90 -9.17
C ALA A 223 13.07 -7.60 -8.39
N ALA A 224 13.63 -7.42 -7.19
CA ALA A 224 13.50 -6.20 -6.39
C ALA A 224 14.15 -4.97 -7.06
N LEU A 225 15.23 -5.14 -7.83
CA LEU A 225 15.81 -4.05 -8.64
C LEU A 225 14.85 -3.58 -9.73
N PHE A 226 14.05 -4.49 -10.31
CA PHE A 226 13.03 -4.17 -11.29
C PHE A 226 11.70 -3.66 -10.71
N LEU A 227 11.53 -3.71 -9.40
CA LEU A 227 10.36 -3.11 -8.75
C LEU A 227 10.48 -1.57 -8.74
N PRO A 228 9.38 -0.84 -9.02
CA PRO A 228 9.34 0.60 -8.80
C PRO A 228 9.31 0.92 -7.30
N GLU A 229 9.87 2.07 -6.92
CA GLU A 229 9.75 2.59 -5.55
C GLU A 229 8.31 3.04 -5.30
N THR A 230 7.72 2.60 -4.20
CA THR A 230 6.32 2.89 -3.80
C THR A 230 6.23 3.89 -2.64
N PHE A 231 7.36 4.32 -2.09
CA PHE A 231 7.42 5.23 -0.95
C PHE A 231 6.71 6.58 -1.22
N ASP A 232 5.70 6.87 -0.40
CA ASP A 232 4.93 8.13 -0.36
C ASP A 232 4.19 8.47 -1.66
N GLN A 233 3.62 7.46 -2.32
CA GLN A 233 2.90 7.63 -3.58
C GLN A 233 1.42 7.33 -3.46
N LYS A 234 0.62 8.06 -4.24
CA LYS A 234 -0.82 7.82 -4.35
C LYS A 234 -1.08 6.41 -4.88
N LEU A 235 -1.85 5.63 -4.11
CA LEU A 235 -2.22 4.26 -4.47
C LEU A 235 -2.99 4.26 -5.81
N PRO A 236 -2.63 3.39 -6.77
CA PRO A 236 -3.36 3.29 -8.03
C PRO A 236 -4.78 2.76 -7.76
N GLN A 237 -5.79 3.53 -8.15
CA GLN A 237 -7.18 3.12 -7.97
C GLN A 237 -7.66 2.26 -9.14
N THR A 238 -7.13 2.48 -10.34
CA THR A 238 -7.53 1.78 -11.56
C THR A 238 -6.35 1.12 -12.28
N VAL A 239 -6.67 0.16 -13.17
CA VAL A 239 -5.66 -0.50 -14.02
C VAL A 239 -5.02 0.49 -15.00
N ALA A 240 -5.77 1.50 -15.46
CA ALA A 240 -5.24 2.55 -16.33
C ALA A 240 -4.15 3.38 -15.63
N ASP A 241 -4.33 3.69 -14.34
CA ASP A 241 -3.33 4.42 -13.54
C ASP A 241 -2.00 3.65 -13.46
N VAL A 242 -2.06 2.32 -13.34
CA VAL A 242 -0.88 1.43 -13.31
C VAL A 242 -0.12 1.51 -14.63
N GLU A 243 -0.81 1.58 -15.76
CA GLU A 243 -0.18 1.66 -17.08
C GLU A 243 0.45 3.03 -17.37
N GLU A 244 -0.16 4.12 -16.90
CA GLU A 244 0.38 5.48 -17.06
C GLU A 244 1.60 5.73 -16.18
N PHE A 245 1.64 5.12 -14.98
CA PHE A 245 2.69 5.27 -13.98
C PHE A 245 4.12 4.97 -14.48
N VAL A 246 4.24 4.21 -15.58
CA VAL A 246 5.54 3.75 -16.12
C VAL A 246 6.19 4.79 -17.06
N SER A 247 5.44 5.76 -17.59
CA SER A 247 5.94 6.64 -18.65
C SER A 247 6.96 7.69 -18.18
N LYS A 248 7.01 8.01 -16.88
CA LYS A 248 7.73 9.22 -16.39
C LYS A 248 8.93 8.98 -15.48
N ARG A 249 9.41 7.76 -15.23
CA ARG A 249 10.35 7.53 -14.11
C ARG A 249 11.63 6.76 -14.42
N SER A 250 12.74 7.29 -13.90
CA SER A 250 14.04 6.63 -13.82
C SER A 250 13.98 5.46 -12.83
N PHE A 251 14.47 4.31 -13.27
CA PHE A 251 14.43 3.03 -12.58
C PHE A 251 15.19 3.01 -11.24
N PHE A 252 16.14 3.93 -11.06
CA PHE A 252 17.07 4.01 -9.93
C PHE A 252 16.80 5.18 -8.98
N ALA A 253 15.70 5.92 -9.13
CA ALA A 253 15.40 7.03 -8.24
C ALA A 253 15.27 6.55 -6.78
N CYS A 254 16.02 7.18 -5.89
CA CYS A 254 15.99 6.97 -4.45
C CYS A 254 15.36 8.19 -3.77
N GLY A 255 14.46 7.95 -2.82
CA GLY A 255 13.88 9.00 -1.97
C GLY A 255 12.47 9.47 -2.36
N ARG A 256 11.96 10.39 -1.53
CA ARG A 256 10.63 10.99 -1.62
C ARG A 256 10.50 11.79 -2.91
N VAL A 257 9.56 11.41 -3.77
CA VAL A 257 9.24 12.17 -4.99
C VAL A 257 8.18 13.20 -4.63
N PRO A 258 8.38 14.50 -4.94
CA PRO A 258 7.35 15.50 -4.70
C PRO A 258 6.10 15.17 -5.53
N ASP A 259 4.92 15.28 -4.90
CA ASP A 259 3.64 15.01 -5.54
C ASP A 259 3.51 15.80 -6.85
N SER A 260 3.31 15.09 -7.96
CA SER A 260 2.75 15.74 -9.14
C SER A 260 1.33 16.14 -8.78
N GLU A 261 1.04 17.44 -8.69
CA GLU A 261 -0.31 17.99 -8.57
C GLU A 261 -1.22 17.28 -9.59
N SER A 262 -2.05 16.35 -9.11
CA SER A 262 -3.21 15.92 -9.88
C SER A 262 -4.14 17.12 -9.95
N PRO A 263 -4.66 17.51 -11.14
CA PRO A 263 -5.61 18.61 -11.23
C PRO A 263 -6.76 18.30 -10.27
N ASP A 264 -6.96 19.18 -9.28
CA ASP A 264 -8.02 19.01 -8.30
C ASP A 264 -9.34 18.76 -9.05
N PRO A 265 -10.09 17.68 -8.75
CA PRO A 265 -11.38 17.42 -9.38
C PRO A 265 -12.44 18.47 -8.98
N TYR A 266 -12.08 19.41 -8.11
CA TYR A 266 -12.94 20.49 -7.67
C TYR A 266 -12.40 21.81 -8.22
N PRO A 267 -13.22 22.56 -8.99
CA PRO A 267 -12.83 23.91 -9.35
C PRO A 267 -12.62 24.74 -8.06
N PRO A 268 -11.61 25.62 -8.01
CA PRO A 268 -11.42 26.51 -6.88
C PRO A 268 -12.72 27.26 -6.62
N CYS A 269 -13.20 27.22 -5.38
CA CYS A 269 -14.41 27.94 -4.98
C CYS A 269 -14.29 29.41 -5.45
N PRO A 270 -15.26 29.93 -6.20
CA PRO A 270 -15.18 31.30 -6.71
C PRO A 270 -15.07 32.28 -5.52
N PRO A 271 -14.07 33.18 -5.52
CA PRO A 271 -13.80 34.09 -4.40
C PRO A 271 -14.90 35.14 -4.15
N SER A 272 -15.98 35.14 -4.95
CA SER A 272 -17.03 36.15 -4.91
C SER A 272 -18.25 35.78 -4.04
N LEU A 273 -18.42 34.52 -3.61
CA LEU A 273 -19.61 34.13 -2.82
C LEU A 273 -19.46 34.36 -1.30
N GLY A 274 -18.29 34.78 -0.81
CA GLY A 274 -18.07 35.08 0.60
C GLY A 274 -18.44 36.51 1.03
N LYS A 275 -18.51 37.45 0.08
CA LYS A 275 -18.65 38.89 0.40
C LYS A 275 -20.03 39.47 0.16
N SER A 276 -20.85 38.87 -0.71
CA SER A 276 -22.18 39.44 -1.01
C SER A 276 -23.34 38.89 -0.17
N ILE A 277 -23.18 37.74 0.50
CA ILE A 277 -24.21 37.17 1.38
C ILE A 277 -24.15 37.80 2.79
N MET A 278 -22.98 38.29 3.22
CA MET A 278 -22.80 38.86 4.56
C MET A 278 -23.44 40.24 4.81
N LYS A 279 -24.07 40.87 3.81
CA LYS A 279 -24.63 42.23 3.99
C LYS A 279 -26.15 42.30 4.13
N LYS A 280 -26.89 41.19 3.99
CA LYS A 280 -28.37 41.19 4.13
C LYS A 280 -28.95 39.86 4.62
N ARG A 281 -28.62 39.42 5.84
CA ARG A 281 -29.57 38.66 6.67
C ARG A 281 -29.08 38.55 8.11
N TRP A 282 -29.89 39.06 9.04
CA TRP A 282 -29.80 38.79 10.47
C TRP A 282 -30.29 37.36 10.72
N ILE A 283 -29.40 36.38 10.62
CA ILE A 283 -29.54 35.02 11.17
C ILE A 283 -28.13 34.64 11.63
N ASP A 284 -28.01 34.19 12.87
CA ASP A 284 -26.75 33.95 13.58
C ASP A 284 -25.73 33.11 12.79
N PRO A 285 -24.42 33.34 13.00
CA PRO A 285 -23.38 32.69 12.21
C PRO A 285 -23.32 31.19 12.52
N ILE A 286 -23.71 30.36 11.54
CA ILE A 286 -23.16 29.01 11.44
C ILE A 286 -21.67 29.20 11.10
N GLU A 287 -20.82 29.12 12.12
CA GLU A 287 -19.37 29.21 11.99
C GLU A 287 -18.88 27.96 11.23
N VAL A 288 -18.86 28.02 9.89
CA VAL A 288 -18.20 27.01 9.06
C VAL A 288 -16.70 27.28 9.14
N ARG A 289 -16.09 26.81 10.23
CA ARG A 289 -14.65 26.88 10.42
C ARG A 289 -14.00 25.85 9.49
N CYS A 290 -13.46 26.31 8.37
CA CYS A 290 -12.54 25.51 7.56
C CYS A 290 -11.24 25.34 8.35
N ILE A 291 -11.19 24.30 9.19
CA ILE A 291 -9.95 23.86 9.83
C ILE A 291 -9.19 23.05 8.79
N SER A 292 -8.34 23.72 8.01
CA SER A 292 -7.24 23.07 7.30
C SER A 292 -6.23 22.60 8.36
N LYS A 293 -6.44 21.41 8.93
CA LYS A 293 -5.42 20.73 9.73
C LYS A 293 -4.60 19.83 8.81
N ARG A 294 -3.37 20.29 8.57
CA ARG A 294 -2.25 19.55 8.00
C ARG A 294 -1.85 18.45 9.00
N ASN A 295 -2.18 17.20 8.70
CA ASN A 295 -1.43 15.96 9.00
C ASN A 295 -2.38 14.76 9.19
N SER A 296 -2.07 13.70 8.44
CA SER A 296 -2.19 12.27 8.75
C SER A 296 -3.47 11.73 9.40
N LEU A 297 -4.04 10.74 8.70
CA LEU A 297 -5.05 9.74 9.09
C LEU A 297 -6.53 10.15 8.96
N ASP A 298 -7.20 9.41 8.06
CA ASP A 298 -8.64 9.14 7.94
C ASP A 298 -9.61 10.33 7.91
N SER A 299 -9.81 10.87 6.70
CA SER A 299 -10.84 11.86 6.42
C SER A 299 -12.16 11.21 5.98
N VAL A 300 -12.92 10.66 6.93
CA VAL A 300 -14.38 10.61 6.78
C VAL A 300 -14.91 11.97 7.18
N VAL A 301 -15.25 12.82 6.21
CA VAL A 301 -16.03 14.04 6.49
C VAL A 301 -17.47 13.62 6.79
N GLY A 302 -17.71 13.25 8.04
CA GLY A 302 -19.05 13.07 8.57
C GLY A 302 -19.70 14.44 8.80
N VAL A 303 -20.75 14.75 8.06
CA VAL A 303 -21.63 15.87 8.38
C VAL A 303 -22.48 15.45 9.59
N PHE A 304 -22.01 15.74 10.79
CA PHE A 304 -22.83 15.57 11.99
C PHE A 304 -23.82 16.73 12.08
N VAL A 305 -25.08 16.45 11.75
CA VAL A 305 -26.21 17.31 12.12
C VAL A 305 -26.55 16.98 13.57
N VAL A 306 -26.15 17.83 14.51
CA VAL A 306 -26.59 17.74 15.91
C VAL A 306 -27.92 18.46 16.04
N PRO A 307 -29.01 17.82 16.49
CA PRO A 307 -30.25 18.53 16.82
C PRO A 307 -30.09 19.27 18.17
N ALA A 308 -30.53 20.53 18.24
CA ALA A 308 -30.50 21.31 19.47
C ALA A 308 -31.51 20.80 20.51
N PRO A 309 -31.22 20.86 21.82
CA PRO A 309 -32.17 20.46 22.86
C PRO A 309 -33.21 21.57 23.14
N ASP A 310 -34.46 21.15 23.32
CA ASP A 310 -35.58 21.99 23.77
C ASP A 310 -35.32 22.56 25.17
N TYR A 311 -35.55 23.87 25.37
CA TYR A 311 -35.68 24.44 26.71
C TYR A 311 -36.89 25.36 26.82
N LYS A 312 -37.87 24.92 27.62
CA LYS A 312 -39.06 25.67 28.05
C LYS A 312 -38.66 26.75 29.07
N SER A 313 -39.24 27.93 28.92
CA SER A 313 -39.18 29.05 29.86
C SER A 313 -39.86 28.73 31.20
N PRO A 314 -39.33 29.19 32.36
CA PRO A 314 -40.11 29.38 33.55
C PRO A 314 -40.55 30.85 33.75
N HIS A 315 -41.72 30.95 34.37
CA HIS A 315 -42.53 32.13 34.65
C HIS A 315 -41.91 33.15 35.60
N VAL A 316 -42.28 34.41 35.38
CA VAL A 316 -42.88 35.28 36.41
C VAL A 316 -44.32 35.53 35.98
#